data_AF-A0A2N6LIV1-F1
#
_entry.id   AF-A0A2N6LIV1-F1
#
_cell.length_a   1.000
_cell.length_b   1.000
_cell.length_c   1.000
_cell.angle_alpha   90.00
_cell.angle_beta   90.00
_cell.angle_gamma   90.00
#
_symmetry.space_group_name_H-M   'P 1'
#
loop_
_entity.id
_entity.type
_entity.pdbx_description
1 polymer ?
#
loop_
_entity_poly.entity_id
_entity_poly.type
_entity_poly.pdbx_seq_one_letter_code
_entity_poly.pdbx_strand_id
1 'polypeptide(L)' 'SIGFTHTKRFFQLKFVLLASTDATYEQPNHNDAQKIGELILIYDENLEFIDENWVLDVHSPSVEAKCTNTNSL' A
#
# COMPACT_ATOMS: atom_id res chain seq x y z
N SER A 1 13.01 -5.59 -3.34
CA SER A 1 14.32 -5.11 -3.81
C SER A 1 15.25 -4.93 -2.63
N ILE A 2 16.56 -4.85 -2.88
CA ILE A 2 17.57 -4.47 -1.87
C ILE A 2 17.98 -3.04 -2.18
N GLY A 3 17.95 -2.17 -1.18
CA GLY A 3 18.40 -0.79 -1.27
C GLY A 3 19.60 -0.52 -0.37
N PHE A 4 20.28 0.60 -0.63
CA PHE A 4 21.45 1.04 0.13
C PHE A 4 21.27 2.49 0.55
N THR A 5 21.50 2.74 1.84
CA THR A 5 21.84 4.07 2.36
C THR A 5 23.37 4.20 2.37
N HIS A 6 23.90 5.38 2.68
CA HIS A 6 25.35 5.65 2.69
C HIS A 6 26.19 4.60 3.44
N THR A 7 25.63 3.93 4.45
CA THR A 7 26.36 2.94 5.27
C THR A 7 25.61 1.64 5.52
N LYS A 8 24.31 1.55 5.22
CA LYS A 8 23.48 0.37 5.57
C LYS A 8 22.62 -0.11 4.41
N ARG A 9 22.41 -1.42 4.35
CA ARG A 9 21.44 -2.06 3.43
C ARG A 9 20.04 -2.07 4.03
N PHE A 10 19.04 -2.10 3.17
CA PHE A 10 17.66 -2.35 3.56
C PHE A 10 16.98 -3.27 2.55
N PHE A 11 16.01 -4.04 3.03
CA PHE A 11 15.09 -4.79 2.18
C PHE A 11 13.82 -3.98 2.00
N GLN A 12 13.34 -3.93 0.77
CA GLN A 12 12.07 -3.32 0.44
C GLN A 12 11.15 -4.38 -0.18
N LEU A 13 10.01 -4.62 0.46
CA LEU A 13 8.94 -5.46 -0.08
C LEU A 13 7.85 -4.55 -0.63
N LYS A 14 7.41 -4.80 -1.86
CA LYS A 14 6.35 -4.03 -2.52
C LYS A 14 5.19 -4.97 -2.85
N PHE A 15 4.02 -4.61 -2.36
CA PHE A 15 2.76 -5.30 -2.63
C PHE A 15 1.83 -4.37 -3.39
N VAL A 16 1.09 -4.91 -4.35
CA VAL A 16 0.07 -4.18 -5.09
C VAL A 16 -1.27 -4.38 -4.40
N LEU A 17 -1.97 -3.28 -4.13
CA LEU A 17 -3.34 -3.32 -3.65
C LEU A 17 -4.29 -3.33 -4.84
N LEU A 18 -5.17 -4.33 -4.85
CA LEU A 18 -6.18 -4.51 -5.87
C LEU A 18 -7.57 -4.47 -5.21
N ALA A 19 -8.50 -3.72 -5.80
CA ALA A 19 -9.92 -3.76 -5.48
C ALA A 19 -10.67 -4.61 -6.52
N SER A 20 -11.57 -5.47 -6.06
CA SER A 20 -12.49 -6.19 -6.94
C SER A 20 -13.63 -5.25 -7.34
N THR A 21 -13.96 -5.20 -8.63
CA THR A 21 -15.20 -4.55 -9.11
C THR A 21 -16.44 -5.41 -8.91
N ASP A 22 -16.25 -6.72 -8.70
CA ASP A 22 -17.33 -7.67 -8.47
C ASP A 22 -17.53 -7.92 -6.98
N ALA A 23 -18.78 -7.75 -6.53
CA ALA A 23 -19.21 -7.92 -5.13
C ALA A 23 -19.27 -9.40 -4.67
N THR A 24 -18.83 -10.34 -5.50
CA THR A 24 -18.72 -11.75 -5.15
C THR A 24 -17.42 -11.99 -4.38
N TYR A 25 -17.50 -12.67 -3.24
CA TYR A 25 -16.37 -13.05 -2.37
C TYR A 25 -15.33 -13.99 -3.02
N GLU A 26 -15.36 -14.14 -4.34
CA GLU A 26 -14.35 -14.89 -5.08
C GLU A 26 -13.12 -14.01 -5.25
N GLN A 27 -11.95 -14.64 -5.24
CA GLN A 27 -10.68 -13.97 -5.44
C GLN A 27 -10.77 -13.21 -6.77
N PRO A 28 -10.60 -11.87 -6.80
CA PRO A 28 -10.77 -11.10 -8.02
C PRO A 28 -9.84 -11.67 -9.07
N ASN A 29 -10.40 -12.05 -10.21
CA ASN A 29 -9.62 -12.44 -11.36
C ASN A 29 -8.68 -11.27 -11.65
N HIS A 30 -7.38 -11.50 -11.85
CA HIS A 30 -6.41 -10.41 -12.00
C HIS A 30 -6.77 -9.45 -13.16
N ASN A 31 -7.60 -9.91 -14.10
CA ASN A 31 -8.07 -9.11 -15.23
C ASN A 31 -9.16 -8.08 -14.85
N ASP A 32 -9.92 -8.33 -13.78
CA ASP A 32 -11.05 -7.49 -13.34
C ASP A 32 -10.71 -6.67 -12.08
N ALA A 33 -9.51 -6.88 -11.53
CA ALA A 33 -9.06 -6.20 -10.33
C ALA A 33 -8.46 -4.83 -10.67
N GLN A 34 -9.01 -3.76 -10.09
CA GLN A 34 -8.47 -2.42 -10.23
C GLN A 34 -7.32 -2.21 -9.25
N LYS A 35 -6.15 -1.77 -9.73
CA LYS A 35 -5.07 -1.31 -8.84
C LYS A 35 -5.49 -0.03 -8.13
N ILE A 36 -5.48 -0.06 -6.79
CA ILE A 36 -5.84 1.08 -5.93
C ILE A 36 -4.66 1.64 -5.15
N GLY A 37 -3.51 0.96 -5.17
CA GLY A 37 -2.33 1.43 -4.47
C GLY A 37 -1.21 0.40 -4.37
N GLU A 38 -0.22 0.74 -3.54
CA GLU A 38 0.91 -0.08 -3.20
C GLU A 38 1.22 0.04 -1.71
N LEU A 39 1.58 -1.09 -1.10
CA LEU A 39 2.17 -1.16 0.24
C LEU A 39 3.66 -1.44 0.08
N ILE A 40 4.49 -0.61 0.71
CA ILE A 40 5.94 -0.73 0.69
C ILE A 40 6.41 -0.92 2.13
N LEU A 41 6.92 -2.11 2.43
CA LEU A 41 7.53 -2.42 3.73
C LEU A 41 9.04 -2.32 3.63
N ILE A 42 9.66 -1.64 4.59
CA ILE A 42 11.10 -1.44 4.66
C ILE A 42 11.64 -2.13 5.91
N TYR A 43 12.62 -3.00 5.71
CA TYR A 43 13.34 -3.71 6.77
C TYR A 43 14.83 -3.40 6.69
N ASP A 44 15.53 -3.44 7.82
CA ASP A 44 16.97 -3.30 7.85
C ASP A 44 17.68 -4.59 7.42
N GLU A 45 19.01 -4.59 7.47
CA GLU A 45 19.80 -5.77 7.09
C GLU A 45 19.65 -6.97 8.04
N ASN A 46 19.11 -6.76 9.23
CA ASN A 46 18.80 -7.80 10.22
C ASN A 46 17.34 -8.27 10.12
N LEU A 47 16.59 -7.80 9.12
CA LEU A 47 15.15 -8.03 8.95
C LEU A 47 14.30 -7.42 10.08
N GLU A 48 14.81 -6.40 10.77
CA GLU A 48 14.02 -5.59 11.69
C GLU A 48 13.16 -4.61 10.90
N PHE A 49 11.89 -4.50 11.27
CA PHE A 49 10.96 -3.57 10.64
C PHE A 49 11.40 -2.13 10.91
N ILE A 50 11.51 -1.32 9.84
CA ILE A 50 11.86 0.10 9.94
C ILE A 50 10.63 0.97 9.68
N ASP A 51 9.95 0.73 8.56
CA ASP A 51 8.94 1.64 8.06
C ASP A 51 7.91 0.95 7.16
N GLU A 52 6.75 1.57 7.06
CA GLU A 52 5.60 1.15 6.27
C GLU A 52 5.04 2.35 5.50
N ASN A 53 5.14 2.28 4.17
CA ASN A 53 4.68 3.33 3.28
C ASN A 53 3.49 2.88 2.46
N TRP A 54 2.40 3.65 2.54
CA TRP A 54 1.19 3.46 1.75
C TRP A 54 1.12 4.49 0.62
N VAL A 55 1.03 4.01 -0.62
CA VAL A 55 0.78 4.85 -1.80
C VAL A 55 -0.60 4.48 -2.32
N LEU A 56 -1.59 5.34 -2.12
CA LEU A 56 -2.97 5.11 -2.55
C LEU A 56 -3.32 6.00 -3.75
N ASP A 57 -4.03 5.44 -4.71
CA ASP A 57 -4.62 6.19 -5.81
C ASP A 57 -5.95 6.82 -5.36
N VAL A 58 -5.89 8.08 -4.95
CA VAL A 58 -7.06 8.85 -4.49
C VAL A 58 -8.05 9.20 -5.61
N HIS A 59 -7.69 8.95 -6.88
CA HIS A 59 -8.59 9.11 -8.01
C HIS A 59 -9.32 7.80 -8.34
N SER A 60 -8.96 6.69 -7.70
CA SER A 60 -9.69 5.43 -7.84
C SER A 60 -11.10 5.57 -7.27
N PRO A 61 -12.15 5.13 -8.00
CA PRO A 61 -13.53 5.13 -7.50
C PRO A 61 -13.71 4.19 -6.29
N SER A 62 -12.76 3.28 -6.04
CA SER A 62 -12.76 2.38 -4.90
C SER A 62 -12.08 2.96 -3.65
N VAL A 63 -11.59 4.20 -3.70
CA VAL A 63 -10.88 4.85 -2.59
C VAL A 63 -11.64 6.10 -2.15
N GLU A 64 -12.01 6.15 -0.87
CA GLU A 64 -12.67 7.31 -0.27
C GLU A 64 -11.82 7.86 0.89
N ALA A 65 -11.48 9.15 0.84
CA ALA A 65 -10.75 9.81 1.91
C ALA A 65 -11.74 10.36 2.95
N LYS A 66 -11.71 9.79 4.16
CA LYS A 66 -12.50 10.31 5.28
C LYS A 66 -11.86 11.57 5.85
N CYS A 67 -12.43 12.73 5.57
CA CYS A 67 -12.06 13.98 6.23
C CYS A 67 -12.72 14.05 7.61
N THR A 68 -11.93 14.08 8.68
CA THR A 68 -12.46 14.35 10.02
C THR A 68 -12.55 15.86 10.22
N ASN A 69 -13.76 16.42 10.07
CA ASN A 69 -14.02 17.80 10.50
C ASN A 69 -13.96 17.84 12.03
N THR A 70 -12.82 18.26 12.59
CA THR A 70 -12.76 18.67 14.00
C THR A 70 -13.45 20.03 14.09
N ASN A 71 -14.77 20.02 14.27
CA ASN A 71 -15.46 21.18 14.83
C ASN A 71 -15.00 21.29 16.29
N SER A 72 -13.99 22.12 16.51
CA SER A 72 -13.57 22.59 17.82
C SER A 72 -14.77 23.25 18.51
N LEU A 73 -15.23 22.65 19.61
CA LEU A 73 -16.06 23.33 20.61
C LEU A 73 -15.15 23.85 21.73
#